data_AF-A0A6A3BY96-F1
#
_entry.id   AF-A0A6A3BY96-F1
#
_cell.length_a   1.000
_cell.length_b   1.000
_cell.length_c   1.000
_cell.angle_alpha   90.00
_cell.angle_beta   90.00
_cell.angle_gamma   90.00
#
_symmetry.space_group_name_H-M   'P 1'
#
loop_
_entity.id
_entity.type
_entity.pdbx_description
1 polymer ?
#
loop_
_entity_poly.entity_id
_entity_poly.type
_entity_poly.pdbx_seq_one_letter_code
_entity_poly.pdbx_strand_id
1 'polypeptide(L)'
;MFHRKLEDKLIQDAPTRPTEEPLEEGRGGVKPIKPLQKPYSRITGEILRRMNKTSELSVLERMAEEAWTLGLKAWEEVDAFVGKEIEQNSLFDGKPELCPSWLSVNGEDLASGDRLMFLPCSLKAGSSITIVGTPRYAHQEYVPQLVKLRNGNGLVMVSQFMVELQGLQSVDGEAPSKILHLNPRLKGDWSHKPVIEHNTCYRMQWGTAQRCDGLPSKDDEDMLVDGQRRCEKWIRNDVADLKESKTTSWFRRFIGREQKPEVTWPFPFVEGRLFILTLRAGVDGYHINVGGRHVTSFAYRTGFSLEDATGLAIKGDVDVHSVYATSLPTSHPSFSPQRVLEMSPKWKASPLPSRSIKLFIGILSSTNHFAERMAVRKTWMQSSDIKSLNVVVRFFVALNPRKEVNAVLKKEAAYFGDIVIFPFMDRYELVVLKTIAICEFGVQNVSAAYIMKCDDDTFVRVDTVLKQIDGISPKKSLYMGNLNLLHRPLRNGKWAVTYEEWPEEVYPPYANGPGYVISSDIAKFIVSQHADRKLRLFKMEDVSMGMWVEQFNQTMAVQYSHSWKFCQYGCLVDYYTAHYQSPRQMICLWDKLSRGKAHCCNFR
;
A
#
# COMPACT_ATOMS: atom_id res chain seq x y z
N MET A 1 -32.55 -21.37 -12.43
CA MET A 1 -33.30 -20.99 -13.64
C MET A 1 -32.91 -19.56 -14.01
N PHE A 2 -31.91 -19.42 -14.87
CA PHE A 2 -31.71 -18.37 -15.90
C PHE A 2 -30.37 -18.69 -16.57
N HIS A 3 -30.45 -19.64 -17.50
CA HIS A 3 -29.40 -19.95 -18.45
C HIS A 3 -29.30 -18.81 -19.46
N ARG A 4 -28.10 -18.36 -19.80
CA ARG A 4 -27.83 -17.73 -21.09
C ARG A 4 -26.76 -18.52 -21.82
N LYS A 5 -27.24 -19.32 -22.78
CA LYS A 5 -26.47 -19.79 -23.94
C LYS A 5 -25.97 -18.55 -24.71
N LEU A 6 -24.72 -18.57 -25.12
CA LEU A 6 -24.24 -17.78 -26.24
C LEU A 6 -23.72 -18.77 -27.27
N GLU A 7 -24.38 -18.75 -28.42
CA GLU A 7 -24.10 -19.54 -29.61
C GLU A 7 -22.83 -19.05 -30.31
N ASP A 8 -22.20 -20.02 -30.96
CA ASP A 8 -21.01 -19.93 -31.77
C ASP A 8 -21.12 -18.91 -32.91
N LYS A 9 -20.06 -18.11 -33.07
CA LYS A 9 -19.70 -17.54 -34.38
C LYS A 9 -18.24 -17.83 -34.66
N LEU A 10 -18.06 -18.65 -35.70
CA LEU A 10 -16.82 -18.93 -36.42
C LEU A 10 -16.07 -17.65 -36.79
N ILE A 11 -14.81 -17.56 -36.38
CA ILE A 11 -13.76 -16.86 -37.13
C ILE A 11 -12.55 -17.79 -37.16
N GLN A 12 -12.15 -18.13 -38.38
CA GLN A 12 -10.96 -18.89 -38.75
C GLN A 12 -9.70 -18.06 -38.48
N ASP A 13 -8.70 -18.73 -37.89
CA ASP A 13 -7.25 -18.64 -38.12
C ASP A 13 -6.51 -18.89 -36.80
N ALA A 14 -6.32 -20.19 -36.50
CA ALA A 14 -5.54 -20.65 -35.36
C ALA A 14 -4.09 -20.91 -35.79
N PRO A 15 -3.07 -20.33 -35.12
CA PRO A 15 -1.70 -20.76 -35.29
C PRO A 15 -1.45 -22.08 -34.53
N THR A 16 -0.79 -23.01 -35.22
CA THR A 16 -0.52 -24.38 -34.78
C THR A 16 0.55 -24.42 -33.66
N ARG A 17 0.31 -25.29 -32.67
CA ARG A 17 1.17 -25.56 -31.51
C ARG A 17 2.44 -26.33 -31.90
N PRO A 18 3.64 -26.03 -31.35
CA PRO A 18 4.81 -26.88 -31.51
C PRO A 18 4.75 -28.12 -30.59
N THR A 19 5.21 -29.25 -31.10
CA THR A 19 5.30 -30.54 -30.42
C THR A 19 6.58 -30.65 -29.57
N GLU A 20 6.47 -31.25 -28.37
CA GLU A 20 7.58 -31.46 -27.42
C GLU A 20 8.44 -32.69 -27.79
N GLU A 21 9.76 -32.59 -27.58
CA GLU A 21 10.70 -33.72 -27.50
C GLU A 21 11.31 -33.82 -26.08
N PRO A 22 11.67 -35.02 -25.59
CA PRO A 22 12.05 -35.26 -24.19
C PRO A 22 13.56 -35.15 -23.92
N LEU A 23 13.94 -34.71 -22.71
CA LEU A 23 15.33 -34.64 -22.23
C LEU A 23 15.56 -35.49 -20.97
N GLU A 24 16.70 -36.19 -20.96
CA GLU A 24 17.15 -37.19 -19.98
C GLU A 24 17.62 -36.63 -18.62
N GLU A 25 17.54 -37.47 -17.57
CA GLU A 25 17.87 -37.19 -16.17
C GLU A 25 19.38 -37.30 -15.83
N GLY A 26 19.90 -36.30 -15.10
CA GLY A 26 21.22 -36.35 -14.46
C GLY A 26 21.15 -36.20 -12.93
N ARG A 27 21.67 -37.18 -12.19
CA ARG A 27 21.77 -37.23 -10.72
C ARG A 27 22.92 -36.38 -10.17
N GLY A 28 22.72 -35.70 -9.03
CA GLY A 28 23.83 -35.07 -8.27
C GLY A 28 23.45 -34.63 -6.85
N GLY A 29 24.03 -35.28 -5.83
CA GLY A 29 23.69 -35.12 -4.40
C GLY A 29 24.17 -33.83 -3.70
N VAL A 30 23.52 -33.52 -2.58
CA VAL A 30 23.69 -32.31 -1.75
C VAL A 30 24.70 -32.54 -0.60
N LYS A 31 25.55 -31.55 -0.33
CA LYS A 31 26.42 -31.48 0.88
C LYS A 31 25.99 -30.31 1.80
N PRO A 32 26.17 -30.39 3.14
CA PRO A 32 25.58 -29.46 4.09
C PRO A 32 26.43 -28.19 4.33
N ILE A 33 25.76 -27.05 4.56
CA ILE A 33 26.33 -25.72 4.84
C ILE A 33 26.56 -25.53 6.36
N LYS A 34 27.65 -24.86 6.75
CA LYS A 34 28.07 -24.61 8.15
C LYS A 34 27.40 -23.36 8.79
N PRO A 35 27.34 -23.22 10.13
CA PRO A 35 26.55 -22.19 10.83
C PRO A 35 27.18 -20.77 10.83
N LEU A 36 26.31 -19.75 10.93
CA LEU A 36 26.55 -18.30 10.78
C LEU A 36 27.27 -17.59 11.96
N GLN A 37 28.13 -16.60 11.66
CA GLN A 37 28.91 -15.76 12.60
C GLN A 37 28.35 -14.32 12.83
N LYS A 38 27.21 -13.91 12.27
CA LYS A 38 26.66 -12.53 12.41
C LYS A 38 25.30 -12.51 13.16
N PRO A 39 24.97 -11.44 13.92
CA PRO A 39 23.79 -11.37 14.79
C PRO A 39 22.43 -11.23 14.08
N TYR A 40 22.42 -11.16 12.75
CA TYR A 40 21.22 -11.18 11.91
C TYR A 40 21.41 -12.17 10.76
N SER A 41 20.32 -12.81 10.34
CA SER A 41 20.34 -13.79 9.25
C SER A 41 20.48 -13.08 7.91
N ARG A 42 21.56 -13.41 7.19
CA ARG A 42 21.79 -13.03 5.79
C ARG A 42 21.63 -14.29 4.95
N ILE A 43 20.81 -14.23 3.91
CA ILE A 43 20.80 -15.28 2.89
C ILE A 43 21.96 -15.00 1.94
N THR A 44 22.99 -15.85 2.02
CA THR A 44 24.10 -15.86 1.06
C THR A 44 23.58 -16.41 -0.26
N GLY A 45 23.60 -15.60 -1.32
CA GLY A 45 23.11 -16.00 -2.66
C GLY A 45 23.85 -17.13 -3.36
N GLU A 46 24.56 -18.00 -2.63
CA GLU A 46 25.12 -19.25 -3.18
C GLU A 46 24.02 -20.16 -3.77
N ILE A 47 22.80 -20.08 -3.27
CA ILE A 47 21.66 -20.90 -3.71
C ILE A 47 21.12 -20.43 -5.07
N LEU A 48 21.16 -19.12 -5.36
CA LEU A 48 20.78 -18.54 -6.66
C LEU A 48 21.94 -18.50 -7.67
N ARG A 49 23.20 -18.55 -7.20
CA ARG A 49 24.41 -18.48 -8.04
C ARG A 49 24.63 -19.65 -9.00
N ARG A 50 23.84 -20.72 -8.94
CA ARG A 50 23.94 -21.85 -9.89
C ARG A 50 23.32 -21.56 -11.27
N MET A 51 23.17 -20.29 -11.67
CA MET A 51 22.67 -19.92 -13.00
C MET A 51 23.73 -20.20 -14.06
N ASN A 52 23.60 -21.35 -14.74
CA ASN A 52 24.34 -21.61 -15.97
C ASN A 52 23.96 -20.53 -16.99
N LYS A 53 24.95 -19.81 -17.51
CA LYS A 53 24.86 -18.71 -18.50
C LYS A 53 24.36 -19.15 -19.89
N THR A 54 23.61 -20.24 -20.00
CA THR A 54 23.36 -20.94 -21.29
C THR A 54 21.90 -21.06 -21.70
N SER A 55 20.94 -20.44 -20.99
CA SER A 55 19.53 -20.36 -21.44
C SER A 55 19.05 -18.91 -21.49
N GLU A 56 18.15 -18.59 -22.42
CA GLU A 56 17.43 -17.32 -22.43
C GLU A 56 16.65 -17.16 -21.11
N LEU A 57 17.07 -16.20 -20.29
CA LEU A 57 16.43 -15.90 -19.01
C LEU A 57 15.04 -15.29 -19.25
N SER A 58 14.05 -15.76 -18.48
CA SER A 58 12.73 -15.13 -18.44
C SER A 58 12.84 -13.68 -17.96
N VAL A 59 11.81 -12.87 -18.25
CA VAL A 59 11.76 -11.45 -17.84
C VAL A 59 11.99 -11.30 -16.34
N LEU A 60 11.34 -12.15 -15.53
CA LEU A 60 11.44 -12.11 -14.08
C LEU A 60 12.83 -12.50 -13.57
N GLU A 61 13.49 -13.47 -14.21
CA GLU A 61 14.86 -13.87 -13.86
C GLU A 61 15.88 -12.77 -14.17
N ARG A 62 15.72 -12.05 -15.29
CA ARG A 62 16.57 -10.88 -15.59
C ARG A 62 16.38 -9.76 -14.57
N MET A 63 15.13 -9.48 -14.18
CA MET A 63 14.83 -8.51 -13.12
C MET A 63 15.46 -8.92 -11.79
N ALA A 64 15.42 -10.21 -11.47
CA ALA A 64 16.05 -10.75 -10.26
C ALA A 64 17.58 -10.58 -10.28
N GLU A 65 18.23 -10.86 -11.41
CA GLU A 65 19.69 -10.70 -11.57
C GLU A 65 20.12 -9.24 -11.46
N GLU A 66 19.40 -8.32 -12.10
CA GLU A 66 19.65 -6.88 -12.03
C GLU A 66 19.53 -6.38 -10.58
N ALA A 67 18.41 -6.70 -9.93
CA ALA A 67 18.14 -6.23 -8.58
C ALA A 67 19.08 -6.88 -7.54
N TRP A 68 19.58 -8.09 -7.80
CA TRP A 68 20.65 -8.70 -7.01
C TRP A 68 21.96 -7.93 -7.15
N THR A 69 22.34 -7.57 -8.37
CA THR A 69 23.56 -6.79 -8.65
C THR A 69 23.50 -5.44 -7.95
N LEU A 70 22.37 -4.74 -8.07
CA LEU A 70 22.13 -3.47 -7.38
C LEU A 70 22.13 -3.64 -5.85
N GLY A 71 21.50 -4.70 -5.35
CA GLY A 71 21.43 -5.00 -3.92
C GLY A 71 22.80 -5.30 -3.30
N LEU A 72 23.65 -6.07 -3.98
CA LEU A 72 25.02 -6.32 -3.52
C LEU A 72 25.83 -5.03 -3.42
N LYS A 73 25.74 -4.17 -4.44
CA LYS A 73 26.41 -2.87 -4.44
C LYS A 73 25.92 -1.99 -3.29
N ALA A 74 24.60 -1.86 -3.13
CA ALA A 74 24.00 -1.11 -2.03
C ALA A 74 24.41 -1.65 -0.65
N TRP A 75 24.57 -2.97 -0.53
CA TRP A 75 25.05 -3.60 0.70
C TRP A 75 26.50 -3.24 1.01
N GLU A 76 27.39 -3.28 0.02
CA GLU A 76 28.80 -2.87 0.17
C GLU A 76 28.91 -1.40 0.56
N GLU A 77 28.11 -0.52 -0.07
CA GLU A 77 28.05 0.90 0.26
C GLU A 77 27.62 1.14 1.72
N VAL A 78 26.65 0.37 2.21
CA VAL A 78 26.17 0.47 3.60
C VAL A 78 27.21 -0.09 4.58
N ASP A 79 27.90 -1.17 4.25
CA ASP A 79 28.99 -1.72 5.06
C ASP A 79 30.15 -0.69 5.17
N ALA A 80 30.49 -0.02 4.07
CA ALA A 80 31.50 1.04 4.05
C ALA A 80 31.05 2.32 4.80
N PHE A 81 29.77 2.67 4.70
CA PHE A 81 29.17 3.82 5.38
C PHE A 81 29.24 3.67 6.91
N VAL A 82 28.86 2.49 7.43
CA VAL A 82 28.93 2.19 8.87
C VAL A 82 30.37 2.19 9.39
N GLY A 83 31.36 1.77 8.58
CA GLY A 83 32.77 1.78 8.96
C GLY A 83 33.35 3.17 9.23
N LYS A 84 32.85 4.21 8.55
CA LYS A 84 33.33 5.60 8.71
C LYS A 84 32.72 6.34 9.91
N GLU A 85 31.55 5.91 10.38
CA GLU A 85 30.86 6.50 11.54
C GLU A 85 30.99 5.65 12.82
N ILE A 86 31.82 4.61 12.84
CA ILE A 86 32.24 3.97 14.11
C ILE A 86 33.31 4.80 14.83
N GLU A 87 34.00 5.72 14.13
CA GLU A 87 34.93 6.67 14.75
C GLU A 87 34.26 7.96 15.26
N GLN A 88 32.98 8.18 14.97
CA GLN A 88 32.22 9.33 15.45
C GLN A 88 30.79 8.89 15.80
N ASN A 89 30.36 9.09 17.05
CA ASN A 89 29.02 8.78 17.58
C ASN A 89 27.84 9.52 16.86
N SER A 90 27.99 9.94 15.61
CA SER A 90 27.13 10.89 14.89
C SER A 90 25.99 10.26 14.09
N LEU A 91 25.76 8.95 14.07
CA LEU A 91 24.59 8.40 13.36
C LEU A 91 23.24 8.68 14.03
N PHE A 92 23.26 9.09 15.30
CA PHE A 92 22.08 9.59 16.00
C PHE A 92 22.08 11.12 16.11
N ASP A 93 23.13 11.77 15.62
CA ASP A 93 23.37 13.21 15.72
C ASP A 93 23.82 13.79 14.37
N GLY A 94 23.45 13.10 13.27
CA GLY A 94 23.81 13.50 11.93
C GLY A 94 23.24 14.89 11.72
N LYS A 95 24.10 15.86 11.36
CA LYS A 95 23.70 17.25 11.13
C LYS A 95 22.33 17.24 10.44
N PRO A 96 21.28 17.77 11.10
CA PRO A 96 19.93 17.63 10.57
C PRO A 96 19.95 18.17 9.15
N GLU A 97 19.45 17.39 8.18
CA GLU A 97 18.97 17.99 6.95
C GLU A 97 18.07 19.15 7.39
N LEU A 98 18.50 20.37 7.07
CA LEU A 98 17.88 21.58 7.59
C LEU A 98 16.44 21.59 7.10
N CYS A 99 15.51 21.20 7.96
CA CYS A 99 14.09 21.27 7.69
C CYS A 99 13.67 22.73 7.68
N PRO A 100 13.42 23.31 6.51
CA PRO A 100 13.09 24.72 6.45
C PRO A 100 11.66 24.88 6.98
N SER A 101 11.45 25.87 7.85
CA SER A 101 10.13 26.17 8.41
C SER A 101 9.12 26.66 7.36
N TRP A 102 9.62 27.02 6.18
CA TRP A 102 8.85 27.41 5.01
C TRP A 102 9.63 27.11 3.71
N LEU A 103 8.92 26.94 2.61
CA LEU A 103 9.44 26.73 1.26
C LEU A 103 8.62 27.54 0.26
N SER A 104 9.24 27.94 -0.84
CA SER A 104 8.54 28.54 -1.98
C SER A 104 9.10 28.02 -3.29
N VAL A 105 8.22 27.80 -4.26
CA VAL A 105 8.59 27.44 -5.63
C VAL A 105 7.83 28.34 -6.58
N ASN A 106 8.51 28.87 -7.59
CA ASN A 106 7.89 29.70 -8.61
C ASN A 106 7.22 28.82 -9.69
N GLY A 107 6.26 29.38 -10.41
CA GLY A 107 5.49 28.66 -11.42
C GLY A 107 6.35 28.05 -12.53
N GLU A 108 7.35 28.80 -13.00
CA GLU A 108 8.29 28.37 -14.05
C GLU A 108 9.14 27.19 -13.59
N ASP A 109 9.68 27.23 -12.37
CA ASP A 109 10.48 26.15 -11.80
C ASP A 109 9.66 24.88 -11.66
N LEU A 110 8.41 25.00 -11.19
CA LEU A 110 7.49 23.87 -11.05
C LEU A 110 7.11 23.28 -12.42
N ALA A 111 6.93 24.12 -13.44
CA ALA A 111 6.58 23.69 -14.79
C ALA A 111 7.76 23.06 -15.56
N SER A 112 8.99 23.46 -15.24
CA SER A 112 10.21 22.92 -15.85
C SER A 112 10.60 21.53 -15.29
N GLY A 113 10.17 21.21 -14.06
CA GLY A 113 10.23 19.86 -13.48
C GLY A 113 8.95 19.04 -13.70
N ASP A 114 8.79 17.95 -12.95
CA ASP A 114 7.63 17.03 -13.02
C ASP A 114 6.31 17.61 -12.43
N ARG A 115 6.19 18.93 -12.33
CA ARG A 115 5.11 19.63 -11.59
C ARG A 115 4.95 19.17 -10.15
N LEU A 116 6.09 18.81 -9.54
CA LEU A 116 6.19 18.28 -8.19
C LEU A 116 7.07 19.20 -7.33
N MET A 117 6.52 19.68 -6.22
CA MET A 117 7.26 20.35 -5.16
C MET A 117 7.62 19.32 -4.08
N PHE A 118 8.91 19.17 -3.80
CA PHE A 118 9.39 18.30 -2.73
C PHE A 118 9.20 18.96 -1.35
N LEU A 119 8.67 18.20 -0.39
CA LEU A 119 8.47 18.60 1.00
C LEU A 119 9.44 17.78 1.88
N PRO A 120 10.68 18.27 2.08
CA PRO A 120 11.78 17.50 2.65
C PRO A 120 11.53 17.03 4.08
N CYS A 121 10.62 17.66 4.81
CA CYS A 121 10.29 17.28 6.18
C CYS A 121 8.81 17.03 6.39
N SER A 122 8.05 16.79 5.31
CA SER A 122 6.60 16.53 5.33
C SER A 122 5.77 17.64 5.99
N LEU A 123 4.55 17.31 6.43
CA LEU A 123 3.62 18.24 7.08
C LEU A 123 3.40 17.88 8.56
N LYS A 124 3.02 18.88 9.36
CA LYS A 124 2.50 18.70 10.73
C LYS A 124 1.14 19.38 10.86
N ALA A 125 0.42 19.09 11.94
CA ALA A 125 -0.79 19.85 12.27
C ALA A 125 -0.43 21.35 12.37
N GLY A 126 -1.21 22.20 11.71
CA GLY A 126 -0.96 23.63 11.54
C GLY A 126 -0.12 24.02 10.32
N SER A 127 0.52 23.07 9.62
CA SER A 127 1.18 23.37 8.34
C SER A 127 0.17 23.85 7.30
N SER A 128 0.61 24.75 6.41
CA SER A 128 -0.22 25.27 5.34
C SER A 128 0.52 25.37 4.01
N ILE A 129 -0.17 25.03 2.93
CA ILE A 129 0.32 25.16 1.55
C ILE A 129 -0.61 26.13 0.83
N THR A 130 -0.06 27.20 0.29
CA THR A 130 -0.77 28.20 -0.50
C THR A 130 -0.34 28.11 -1.96
N ILE A 131 -1.31 27.96 -2.86
CA ILE A 131 -1.13 27.86 -4.30
C ILE A 131 -1.81 29.07 -4.93
N VAL A 132 -1.04 29.82 -5.73
CA VAL A 132 -1.55 30.90 -6.57
C VAL A 132 -1.56 30.40 -8.01
N GLY A 133 -2.73 30.40 -8.64
CA GLY A 133 -2.87 29.83 -9.98
C GLY A 133 -4.03 30.41 -10.77
N THR A 134 -4.09 30.06 -12.05
CA THR A 134 -5.16 30.45 -12.96
C THR A 134 -5.63 29.20 -13.72
N PRO A 135 -6.90 28.79 -13.56
CA PRO A 135 -7.44 27.64 -14.30
C PRO A 135 -7.51 28.00 -15.78
N ARG A 136 -7.10 27.08 -16.65
CA ARG A 136 -7.17 27.29 -18.10
C ARG A 136 -8.61 27.18 -18.59
N TYR A 137 -8.87 27.84 -19.71
CA TYR A 137 -10.14 27.70 -20.43
C TYR A 137 -10.35 26.26 -20.85
N ALA A 138 -11.62 25.83 -20.86
CA ALA A 138 -11.95 24.48 -21.25
C ALA A 138 -11.52 24.18 -22.70
N HIS A 139 -11.07 22.96 -22.91
CA HIS A 139 -10.66 22.45 -24.21
C HIS A 139 -11.42 21.16 -24.53
N GLN A 140 -11.41 20.74 -25.79
CA GLN A 140 -12.08 19.51 -26.20
C GLN A 140 -11.22 18.30 -25.86
N GLU A 141 -11.81 17.33 -25.16
CA GLU A 141 -11.22 16.03 -24.86
C GLU A 141 -12.14 14.92 -25.38
N TYR A 142 -11.54 13.85 -25.92
CA TYR A 142 -12.27 12.70 -26.43
C TYR A 142 -12.43 11.64 -25.33
N VAL A 143 -13.67 11.31 -24.98
CA VAL A 143 -14.01 10.33 -23.93
C VAL A 143 -14.69 9.11 -24.58
N PRO A 144 -13.96 7.98 -24.77
CA PRO A 144 -14.46 6.81 -25.48
C PRO A 144 -15.72 6.18 -24.87
N GLN A 145 -15.92 6.35 -23.56
CA GLN A 145 -17.06 5.79 -22.82
C GLN A 145 -18.38 6.50 -23.15
N LEU A 146 -18.34 7.77 -23.56
CA LEU A 146 -19.53 8.55 -23.91
C LEU A 146 -20.06 8.20 -25.31
N VAL A 147 -19.20 7.72 -26.21
CA VAL A 147 -19.58 7.21 -27.55
C VAL A 147 -20.46 5.97 -27.44
N LYS A 148 -20.23 5.13 -26.42
CA LYS A 148 -21.01 3.90 -26.18
C LYS A 148 -22.38 4.15 -25.55
N LEU A 149 -22.57 5.30 -24.90
CA LEU A 149 -23.76 5.61 -24.10
C LEU A 149 -24.74 6.56 -24.80
N ARG A 150 -24.27 7.37 -25.76
CA ARG A 150 -25.11 8.28 -26.54
C ARG A 150 -24.53 8.38 -27.95
N ASN A 151 -25.39 8.49 -28.96
CA ASN A 151 -25.05 8.83 -30.36
C ASN A 151 -24.39 10.23 -30.50
N GLY A 152 -23.34 10.51 -29.75
CA GLY A 152 -22.55 11.73 -29.75
C GLY A 152 -21.13 11.44 -30.21
N ASN A 153 -20.45 12.48 -30.71
CA ASN A 153 -19.09 12.44 -31.24
C ASN A 153 -17.98 12.15 -30.20
N GLY A 154 -18.33 11.84 -28.94
CA GLY A 154 -17.39 11.53 -27.86
C GLY A 154 -16.58 12.72 -27.35
N LEU A 155 -16.84 13.94 -27.84
CA LEU A 155 -16.10 15.15 -27.48
C LEU A 155 -16.78 15.88 -26.33
N VAL A 156 -16.02 16.21 -25.28
CA VAL A 156 -16.49 16.97 -24.11
C VAL A 156 -15.56 18.15 -23.87
N MET A 157 -16.13 19.30 -23.50
CA MET A 157 -15.35 20.43 -23.01
C MET A 157 -14.92 20.17 -21.57
N VAL A 158 -13.62 20.05 -21.34
CA VAL A 158 -13.03 19.74 -20.03
C VAL A 158 -12.16 20.91 -19.57
N SER A 159 -12.32 21.29 -18.30
CA SER A 159 -11.40 22.15 -17.55
C SER A 159 -11.33 21.58 -16.15
N GLN A 160 -10.23 20.90 -15.82
CA GLN A 160 -10.02 20.26 -14.52
C GLN A 160 -8.56 20.33 -14.12
N PHE A 161 -8.30 20.48 -12.82
CA PHE A 161 -6.94 20.38 -12.29
C PHE A 161 -6.94 19.60 -10.99
N MET A 162 -5.76 19.13 -10.60
CA MET A 162 -5.58 18.30 -9.42
C MET A 162 -4.44 18.84 -8.56
N VAL A 163 -4.67 18.86 -7.26
CA VAL A 163 -3.66 19.15 -6.24
C VAL A 163 -3.53 17.89 -5.39
N GLU A 164 -2.36 17.26 -5.41
CA GLU A 164 -2.11 15.98 -4.76
C GLU A 164 -1.01 16.11 -3.72
N LEU A 165 -1.30 15.74 -2.46
CA LEU A 165 -0.26 15.40 -1.50
C LEU A 165 0.15 13.95 -1.72
N GLN A 166 1.44 13.73 -2.00
CA GLN A 166 1.99 12.44 -2.36
C GLN A 166 3.01 11.97 -1.32
N GLY A 167 3.04 10.65 -1.10
CA GLY A 167 4.04 10.00 -0.25
C GLY A 167 5.30 9.57 -0.99
N LEU A 168 6.30 9.12 -0.22
CA LEU A 168 7.55 8.58 -0.75
C LEU A 168 7.26 7.35 -1.62
N GLN A 169 7.81 7.34 -2.84
CA GLN A 169 7.86 6.13 -3.65
C GLN A 169 8.75 5.11 -2.93
N SER A 170 8.11 4.06 -2.39
CA SER A 170 8.75 3.10 -1.49
C SER A 170 9.29 1.87 -2.23
N VAL A 171 8.69 1.55 -3.37
CA VAL A 171 9.01 0.40 -4.23
C VAL A 171 9.07 0.88 -5.68
N ASP A 172 10.13 0.50 -6.40
CA ASP A 172 10.25 0.79 -7.83
C ASP A 172 9.10 0.09 -8.60
N GLY A 173 8.42 0.83 -9.48
CA GLY A 173 7.28 0.33 -10.27
C GLY A 173 5.89 0.62 -9.67
N GLU A 174 5.78 1.02 -8.41
CA GLU A 174 4.52 1.50 -7.84
C GLU A 174 4.41 3.04 -7.90
N ALA A 175 3.24 3.55 -8.28
CA ALA A 175 2.97 4.98 -8.19
C ALA A 175 2.91 5.44 -6.72
N PRO A 176 3.41 6.65 -6.39
CA PRO A 176 3.39 7.14 -5.02
C PRO A 176 1.95 7.24 -4.51
N SER A 177 1.79 6.97 -3.23
CA SER A 177 0.49 7.05 -2.57
C SER A 177 -0.01 8.50 -2.59
N LYS A 178 -1.31 8.69 -2.87
CA LYS A 178 -1.95 10.01 -2.87
C LYS A 178 -2.67 10.17 -1.55
N ILE A 179 -2.02 10.81 -0.59
CA ILE A 179 -2.54 11.05 0.76
C ILE A 179 -3.79 11.92 0.71
N LEU A 180 -3.72 12.97 -0.11
CA LEU A 180 -4.85 13.82 -0.47
C LEU A 180 -4.85 13.99 -1.98
N HIS A 181 -5.99 13.75 -2.62
CA HIS A 181 -6.26 14.08 -4.00
C HIS A 181 -7.44 15.06 -4.02
N LEU A 182 -7.13 16.33 -4.27
CA LEU A 182 -8.11 17.39 -4.48
C LEU A 182 -8.28 17.62 -5.99
N ASN A 183 -9.48 17.44 -6.50
CA ASN A 183 -9.80 17.53 -7.93
C ASN A 183 -11.00 18.45 -8.19
N PRO A 184 -10.77 19.78 -8.34
CA PRO A 184 -11.77 20.70 -8.83
C PRO A 184 -12.00 20.49 -10.34
N ARG A 185 -13.24 20.14 -10.69
CA ARG A 185 -13.70 20.05 -12.07
C ARG A 185 -14.59 21.24 -12.37
N LEU A 186 -14.15 22.12 -13.25
CA LEU A 186 -14.89 23.32 -13.65
C LEU A 186 -15.89 22.97 -14.76
N LYS A 187 -15.48 22.11 -15.71
CA LYS A 187 -16.31 21.56 -16.79
C LYS A 187 -15.95 20.09 -17.07
N GLY A 188 -16.87 19.38 -17.71
CA GLY A 188 -16.66 18.00 -18.16
C GLY A 188 -17.11 16.91 -17.16
N ASP A 189 -17.61 17.29 -15.98
CA ASP A 189 -18.20 16.32 -15.06
C ASP A 189 -19.53 15.78 -15.59
N TRP A 190 -19.84 14.52 -15.28
CA TRP A 190 -21.08 13.86 -15.70
C TRP A 190 -22.34 14.53 -15.15
N SER A 191 -22.24 15.28 -14.04
CA SER A 191 -23.33 16.08 -13.50
C SER A 191 -23.60 17.36 -14.30
N HIS A 192 -22.73 17.68 -15.26
CA HIS A 192 -22.68 18.94 -16.01
C HIS A 192 -22.52 20.19 -15.12
N LYS A 193 -22.11 20.00 -13.86
CA LYS A 193 -21.92 21.07 -12.86
C LYS A 193 -20.50 21.06 -12.35
N PRO A 194 -19.97 22.23 -11.93
CA PRO A 194 -18.69 22.29 -11.24
C PRO A 194 -18.76 21.52 -9.92
N VAL A 195 -17.73 20.72 -9.65
CA VAL A 195 -17.65 19.88 -8.46
C VAL A 195 -16.22 19.89 -7.91
N ILE A 196 -16.10 19.78 -6.59
CA ILE A 196 -14.82 19.50 -5.95
C ILE A 196 -14.87 18.05 -5.45
N GLU A 197 -13.98 17.22 -5.95
CA GLU A 197 -13.81 15.84 -5.48
C GLU A 197 -12.57 15.71 -4.61
N HIS A 198 -12.72 15.04 -3.46
CA HIS A 198 -11.63 14.64 -2.58
C HIS A 198 -11.52 13.13 -2.53
N ASN A 199 -10.31 12.61 -2.60
CA ASN A 199 -10.05 11.20 -2.39
C ASN A 199 -8.63 10.95 -1.87
N THR A 200 -8.32 9.69 -1.64
CA THR A 200 -7.01 9.19 -1.24
C THR A 200 -6.75 7.90 -2.00
N CYS A 201 -5.49 7.65 -2.37
CA CYS A 201 -5.06 6.46 -3.09
C CYS A 201 -3.91 5.78 -2.34
N TYR A 202 -4.15 4.61 -1.75
CA TYR A 202 -3.14 3.81 -1.05
C TYR A 202 -2.80 2.57 -1.87
N ARG A 203 -1.51 2.30 -2.11
CA ARG A 203 -1.03 1.18 -2.95
C ARG A 203 -1.81 1.04 -4.28
N MET A 204 -2.13 2.19 -4.89
CA MET A 204 -2.93 2.36 -6.12
C MET A 204 -4.41 1.96 -6.02
N GLN A 205 -4.95 1.79 -4.82
CA GLN A 205 -6.38 1.62 -4.58
C GLN A 205 -6.99 2.94 -4.10
N TRP A 206 -7.99 3.42 -4.86
CA TRP A 206 -8.76 4.59 -4.48
C TRP A 206 -9.78 4.25 -3.38
N GLY A 207 -9.86 5.10 -2.37
CA GLY A 207 -10.96 5.03 -1.41
C GLY A 207 -12.27 5.57 -1.99
N THR A 208 -13.31 5.61 -1.17
CA THR A 208 -14.62 6.18 -1.54
C THR A 208 -14.51 7.69 -1.77
N ALA A 209 -14.86 8.23 -2.93
CA ALA A 209 -14.73 9.66 -3.19
C ALA A 209 -15.72 10.52 -2.34
N GLN A 210 -15.25 11.65 -1.79
CA GLN A 210 -16.09 12.69 -1.22
C GLN A 210 -16.31 13.77 -2.27
N ARG A 211 -17.55 14.08 -2.62
CA ARG A 211 -17.89 15.05 -3.67
C ARG A 211 -18.69 16.21 -3.08
N CYS A 212 -18.24 17.43 -3.35
CA CYS A 212 -18.92 18.65 -2.97
C CYS A 212 -19.44 19.35 -4.23
N ASP A 213 -20.75 19.40 -4.40
CA ASP A 213 -21.48 19.88 -5.58
C ASP A 213 -22.18 21.23 -5.36
N GLY A 214 -21.93 21.85 -4.20
CA GLY A 214 -22.52 23.12 -3.77
C GLY A 214 -23.65 22.99 -2.77
N LEU A 215 -24.06 21.77 -2.41
CA LEU A 215 -24.91 21.53 -1.25
C LEU A 215 -24.05 21.41 0.02
N PRO A 216 -24.46 22.05 1.14
CA PRO A 216 -23.74 21.92 2.39
C PRO A 216 -23.87 20.49 2.93
N SER A 217 -22.78 19.98 3.53
CA SER A 217 -22.86 18.76 4.33
C SER A 217 -23.70 18.99 5.59
N LYS A 218 -24.29 17.93 6.15
CA LYS A 218 -25.04 17.99 7.42
C LYS A 218 -24.15 18.52 8.55
N ASP A 219 -24.74 19.31 9.44
CA ASP A 219 -24.10 19.88 10.65
C ASP A 219 -24.20 18.94 11.85
N ASP A 220 -24.09 17.62 11.62
CA ASP A 220 -23.99 16.66 12.72
C ASP A 220 -22.55 16.73 13.25
N GLU A 221 -22.34 16.88 14.56
CA GLU A 221 -20.99 17.01 15.16
C GLU A 221 -20.05 15.86 14.73
N ASP A 222 -20.59 14.65 14.59
CA ASP A 222 -19.88 13.44 14.13
C ASP A 222 -19.43 13.51 12.64
N MET A 223 -19.90 14.49 11.87
CA MET A 223 -19.58 14.67 10.45
C MET A 223 -18.64 15.85 10.18
N LEU A 224 -18.39 16.70 11.17
CA LEU A 224 -17.46 17.82 11.06
C LEU A 224 -16.00 17.34 11.07
N VAL A 225 -15.10 18.17 10.56
CA VAL A 225 -13.64 17.97 10.60
C VAL A 225 -13.06 19.19 11.29
N ASP A 226 -12.47 19.03 12.48
CA ASP A 226 -11.98 20.16 13.31
C ASP A 226 -13.04 21.27 13.50
N GLY A 227 -14.32 20.88 13.64
CA GLY A 227 -15.45 21.81 13.75
C GLY A 227 -15.89 22.51 12.45
N GLN A 228 -15.34 22.12 11.29
CA GLN A 228 -15.69 22.65 9.98
C GLN A 228 -16.47 21.64 9.13
N ARG A 229 -17.33 22.15 8.23
CA ARG A 229 -18.13 21.32 7.33
C ARG A 229 -17.26 20.61 6.29
N ARG A 230 -17.65 19.41 5.87
CA ARG A 230 -16.98 18.71 4.77
C ARG A 230 -17.19 19.40 3.43
N CYS A 231 -18.39 19.92 3.21
CA CYS A 231 -18.74 20.71 2.02
C CYS A 231 -19.52 21.96 2.42
N GLU A 232 -19.09 23.12 1.95
CA GLU A 232 -19.82 24.39 2.11
C GLU A 232 -20.85 24.60 1.00
N LYS A 233 -21.84 25.46 1.29
CA LYS A 233 -22.83 25.89 0.30
C LYS A 233 -22.23 26.88 -0.69
N TRP A 234 -22.53 26.72 -1.98
CA TRP A 234 -22.27 27.73 -3.01
C TRP A 234 -23.40 27.80 -4.04
N ILE A 235 -23.50 28.93 -4.74
CA ILE A 235 -24.51 29.24 -5.75
C ILE A 235 -24.40 28.23 -6.89
N ARG A 236 -25.55 27.64 -7.22
CA ARG A 236 -25.76 26.83 -8.42
C ARG A 236 -26.45 27.72 -9.44
N ASN A 237 -25.98 27.74 -10.68
CA ASN A 237 -26.54 28.59 -11.75
C ASN A 237 -28.04 28.28 -12.05
N ASP A 238 -28.54 27.16 -11.55
CA ASP A 238 -29.93 26.69 -11.68
C ASP A 238 -30.85 27.06 -10.50
N VAL A 239 -30.39 27.89 -9.55
CA VAL A 239 -31.24 28.58 -8.55
C VAL A 239 -31.28 30.08 -8.83
N ALA A 240 -31.44 30.44 -10.11
CA ALA A 240 -32.04 31.70 -10.50
C ALA A 240 -33.53 31.42 -10.76
N ASP A 241 -34.40 32.03 -9.94
CA ASP A 241 -35.86 32.09 -10.10
C ASP A 241 -36.66 30.77 -10.04
N LEU A 242 -36.61 30.06 -8.90
CA LEU A 242 -37.86 29.52 -8.37
C LEU A 242 -38.53 30.67 -7.60
N LYS A 243 -39.43 31.38 -8.30
CA LYS A 243 -40.43 32.28 -7.71
C LYS A 243 -40.94 31.65 -6.41
N GLU A 244 -40.48 32.15 -5.26
CA GLU A 244 -41.21 31.98 -4.01
C GLU A 244 -42.64 32.40 -4.32
N SER A 245 -43.57 31.45 -4.18
CA SER A 245 -44.97 31.69 -4.47
C SER A 245 -45.42 32.89 -3.65
N LYS A 246 -46.04 33.86 -4.31
CA LYS A 246 -46.59 35.10 -3.73
C LYS A 246 -47.60 34.89 -2.59
N THR A 247 -47.86 33.65 -2.20
CA THR A 247 -48.74 33.25 -1.10
C THR A 247 -48.03 33.20 0.27
N THR A 248 -46.70 33.11 0.32
CA THR A 248 -45.94 32.96 1.60
C THR A 248 -45.42 34.28 2.18
N SER A 249 -45.48 35.39 1.41
CA SER A 249 -44.90 36.69 1.78
C SER A 249 -45.73 37.46 2.82
N TRP A 250 -47.05 37.34 2.82
CA TRP A 250 -47.89 37.88 3.89
C TRP A 250 -47.57 37.20 5.22
N PHE A 251 -47.56 35.87 5.26
CA PHE A 251 -47.55 35.12 6.53
C PHE A 251 -46.26 35.32 7.33
N ARG A 252 -45.15 35.71 6.69
CA ARG A 252 -43.89 36.05 7.39
C ARG A 252 -43.86 37.46 8.00
N ARG A 253 -44.82 38.34 7.71
CA ARG A 253 -44.91 39.66 8.36
C ARG A 253 -45.46 39.62 9.81
N PHE A 254 -45.97 38.48 10.26
CA PHE A 254 -46.58 38.33 11.59
C PHE A 254 -45.72 37.61 12.63
N ILE A 255 -44.52 37.12 12.27
CA ILE A 255 -43.64 36.41 13.21
C ILE A 255 -42.25 37.05 13.12
N GLY A 256 -41.83 37.68 14.22
CA GLY A 256 -40.62 38.49 14.31
C GLY A 256 -39.31 37.72 14.08
N ARG A 257 -38.30 38.54 13.72
CA ARG A 257 -36.90 38.24 13.33
C ARG A 257 -36.72 37.74 11.89
N GLU A 258 -36.38 38.68 11.01
CA GLU A 258 -35.62 38.39 9.80
C GLU A 258 -34.27 37.75 10.20
N GLN A 259 -34.10 36.46 9.90
CA GLN A 259 -32.77 35.88 9.85
C GLN A 259 -32.00 36.58 8.72
N LYS A 260 -30.79 37.07 9.01
CA LYS A 260 -29.88 37.62 7.98
C LYS A 260 -29.83 36.64 6.80
N PRO A 261 -29.97 37.10 5.54
CA PRO A 261 -29.91 36.21 4.39
C PRO A 261 -28.57 35.45 4.40
N GLU A 262 -28.63 34.12 4.26
CA GLU A 262 -27.43 33.29 4.10
C GLU A 262 -26.64 33.80 2.89
N VAL A 263 -25.43 34.32 3.12
CA VAL A 263 -24.55 34.79 2.05
C VAL A 263 -24.07 33.58 1.26
N THR A 264 -24.73 33.30 0.13
CA THR A 264 -24.32 32.26 -0.82
C THR A 264 -23.33 32.84 -1.83
N TRP A 265 -22.24 32.13 -2.07
CA TRP A 265 -21.13 32.57 -2.94
C TRP A 265 -21.01 31.66 -4.17
N PRO A 266 -20.44 32.10 -5.30
CA PRO A 266 -20.27 31.24 -6.48
C PRO A 266 -19.22 30.13 -6.26
N PHE A 267 -19.14 29.19 -7.23
CA PHE A 267 -18.09 28.19 -7.28
C PHE A 267 -16.70 28.86 -7.24
N PRO A 268 -15.75 28.36 -6.42
CA PRO A 268 -14.54 29.11 -6.06
C PRO A 268 -13.47 29.22 -7.17
N PHE A 269 -13.59 28.44 -8.25
CA PHE A 269 -12.64 28.47 -9.36
C PHE A 269 -13.33 28.91 -10.65
N VAL A 270 -12.70 29.83 -11.39
CA VAL A 270 -13.24 30.36 -12.65
C VAL A 270 -12.13 30.35 -13.70
N GLU A 271 -12.45 29.86 -14.89
CA GLU A 271 -11.54 29.84 -16.05
C GLU A 271 -10.96 31.24 -16.29
N GLY A 272 -9.63 31.32 -16.48
CA GLY A 272 -8.92 32.56 -16.76
C GLY A 272 -8.82 33.55 -15.59
N ARG A 273 -9.35 33.23 -14.40
CA ARG A 273 -9.24 34.08 -13.21
C ARG A 273 -8.28 33.51 -12.18
N LEU A 274 -7.51 34.41 -11.56
CA LEU A 274 -6.57 34.05 -10.51
C LEU A 274 -7.32 33.59 -9.25
N PHE A 275 -6.84 32.50 -8.64
CA PHE A 275 -7.26 32.05 -7.32
C PHE A 275 -6.08 31.96 -6.37
N ILE A 276 -6.39 32.04 -5.07
CA ILE A 276 -5.47 31.74 -3.99
C ILE A 276 -6.09 30.59 -3.20
N LEU A 277 -5.50 29.40 -3.30
CA LEU A 277 -5.94 28.21 -2.59
C LEU A 277 -4.99 27.97 -1.42
N THR A 278 -5.53 27.84 -0.22
CA THR A 278 -4.76 27.47 0.98
C THR A 278 -5.27 26.15 1.52
N LEU A 279 -4.42 25.14 1.43
CA LEU A 279 -4.58 23.84 2.08
C LEU A 279 -3.96 23.92 3.49
N ARG A 280 -4.76 23.69 4.53
CA ARG A 280 -4.30 23.69 5.92
C ARG A 280 -4.45 22.30 6.53
N ALA A 281 -3.39 21.79 7.16
CA ALA A 281 -3.46 20.58 7.97
C ALA A 281 -4.05 20.92 9.36
N GLY A 282 -5.25 20.43 9.65
CA GLY A 282 -5.89 20.45 10.97
C GLY A 282 -5.38 19.34 11.89
N VAL A 283 -6.18 18.99 12.91
CA VAL A 283 -5.90 17.85 13.80
C VAL A 283 -6.62 16.60 13.28
N ASP A 284 -7.81 16.77 12.72
CA ASP A 284 -8.67 15.69 12.24
C ASP A 284 -8.73 15.61 10.70
N GLY A 285 -8.31 16.65 9.98
CA GLY A 285 -8.25 16.59 8.51
C GLY A 285 -7.55 17.75 7.81
N TYR A 286 -7.78 17.83 6.51
CA TYR A 286 -7.32 18.91 5.65
C TYR A 286 -8.45 19.90 5.40
N HIS A 287 -8.15 21.20 5.52
CA HIS A 287 -9.10 22.28 5.24
C HIS A 287 -8.66 23.04 4.00
N ILE A 288 -9.58 23.19 3.05
CA ILE A 288 -9.34 23.87 1.79
C ILE A 288 -10.05 25.22 1.85
N ASN A 289 -9.25 26.28 1.80
CA ASN A 289 -9.71 27.65 1.70
C ASN A 289 -9.39 28.21 0.32
N VAL A 290 -10.31 28.98 -0.28
CA VAL A 290 -10.07 29.70 -1.53
C VAL A 290 -10.43 31.17 -1.34
N GLY A 291 -9.51 32.07 -1.68
CA GLY A 291 -9.69 33.51 -1.45
C GLY A 291 -9.89 33.87 0.04
N GLY A 292 -9.29 33.10 0.94
CA GLY A 292 -9.42 33.28 2.39
C GLY A 292 -10.71 32.72 3.02
N ARG A 293 -11.61 32.13 2.22
CA ARG A 293 -12.85 31.52 2.70
C ARG A 293 -12.75 29.99 2.72
N HIS A 294 -13.26 29.36 3.76
CA HIS A 294 -13.41 27.90 3.81
C HIS A 294 -14.40 27.38 2.76
N VAL A 295 -14.01 26.33 2.04
CA VAL A 295 -14.79 25.74 0.94
C VAL A 295 -15.13 24.29 1.22
N THR A 296 -14.15 23.50 1.65
CA THR A 296 -14.34 22.07 1.97
C THR A 296 -13.33 21.61 2.99
N SER A 297 -13.72 20.64 3.81
CA SER A 297 -12.82 19.87 4.67
C SER A 297 -12.82 18.40 4.32
N PHE A 298 -11.67 17.76 4.44
CA PHE A 298 -11.48 16.34 4.16
C PHE A 298 -10.79 15.67 5.33
N ALA A 299 -11.50 14.79 6.03
CA ALA A 299 -10.96 14.04 7.17
C ALA A 299 -9.76 13.18 6.75
N TYR A 300 -8.77 13.03 7.63
CA TYR A 300 -7.68 12.10 7.40
C TYR A 300 -8.20 10.68 7.22
N ARG A 301 -7.66 9.96 6.25
CA ARG A 301 -7.97 8.55 6.02
C ARG A 301 -6.91 7.65 6.62
N THR A 302 -7.35 6.50 7.13
CA THR A 302 -6.45 5.49 7.69
C THR A 302 -5.45 5.01 6.67
N GLY A 303 -4.22 4.79 7.12
CA GLY A 303 -3.10 4.42 6.26
C GLY A 303 -2.21 5.61 5.89
N PHE A 304 -2.58 6.83 6.29
CA PHE A 304 -1.77 8.02 6.09
C PHE A 304 -1.68 8.87 7.34
N SER A 305 -0.50 9.44 7.52
CA SER A 305 -0.18 10.50 8.46
C SER A 305 0.19 11.75 7.67
N LEU A 306 0.12 12.91 8.34
CA LEU A 306 0.64 14.16 7.77
C LEU A 306 2.13 14.05 7.40
N GLU A 307 2.83 13.16 8.10
CA GLU A 307 4.24 12.88 7.97
C GLU A 307 4.59 12.14 6.68
N ASP A 308 3.60 11.46 6.09
CA ASP A 308 3.78 10.75 4.83
C ASP A 308 3.80 11.74 3.65
N ALA A 309 3.32 12.97 3.80
CA ALA A 309 3.18 13.94 2.71
C ALA A 309 4.53 14.60 2.35
N THR A 310 5.34 13.90 1.57
CA THR A 310 6.68 14.32 1.16
C THR A 310 6.72 15.04 -0.19
N GLY A 311 5.61 15.11 -0.90
CA GLY A 311 5.52 15.81 -2.18
C GLY A 311 4.16 16.47 -2.39
N LEU A 312 4.15 17.56 -3.16
CA LEU A 312 2.96 18.25 -3.64
C LEU A 312 2.99 18.28 -5.16
N ALA A 313 2.07 17.57 -5.81
CA ALA A 313 1.95 17.58 -7.27
C ALA A 313 0.73 18.41 -7.70
N ILE A 314 0.91 19.27 -8.71
CA ILE A 314 -0.17 20.08 -9.28
C ILE A 314 -0.29 19.78 -10.77
N LYS A 315 -1.41 19.21 -11.19
CA LYS A 315 -1.60 18.65 -12.54
C LYS A 315 -2.88 19.16 -13.19
N GLY A 316 -2.99 18.97 -14.51
CA GLY A 316 -4.17 19.35 -15.29
C GLY A 316 -4.15 20.81 -15.76
N ASP A 317 -5.36 21.35 -15.96
CA ASP A 317 -5.66 22.61 -16.63
C ASP A 317 -5.48 23.82 -15.73
N VAL A 318 -4.27 24.01 -15.21
CA VAL A 318 -3.93 25.14 -14.35
C VAL A 318 -2.54 25.67 -14.67
N ASP A 319 -2.45 26.98 -14.77
CA ASP A 319 -1.19 27.73 -14.77
C ASP A 319 -0.87 28.11 -13.33
N VAL A 320 0.18 27.52 -12.78
CA VAL A 320 0.63 27.80 -11.41
C VAL A 320 1.58 28.98 -11.47
N HIS A 321 1.30 30.01 -10.68
CA HIS A 321 2.15 31.21 -10.57
C HIS A 321 3.16 31.06 -9.45
N SER A 322 2.73 30.60 -8.28
CA SER A 322 3.62 30.35 -7.14
C SER A 322 3.00 29.40 -6.13
N VAL A 323 3.86 28.73 -5.38
CA VAL A 323 3.49 27.85 -4.28
C VAL A 323 4.31 28.19 -3.05
N TYR A 324 3.65 28.32 -1.89
CA TYR A 324 4.28 28.56 -0.59
C TYR A 324 3.86 27.48 0.39
N ALA A 325 4.81 26.78 0.99
CA ALA A 325 4.54 25.89 2.11
C ALA A 325 5.10 26.54 3.39
N THR A 326 4.30 26.67 4.43
CA THR A 326 4.66 27.39 5.67
C THR A 326 4.24 26.60 6.90
N SER A 327 4.79 26.99 8.05
CA SER A 327 4.60 26.28 9.32
C SER A 327 4.95 24.79 9.21
N LEU A 328 5.97 24.50 8.40
CA LEU A 328 6.51 23.16 8.22
C LEU A 328 7.20 22.69 9.51
N PRO A 329 7.27 21.37 9.74
CA PRO A 329 8.02 20.84 10.87
C PRO A 329 9.51 21.16 10.71
N THR A 330 10.17 21.49 11.82
CA THR A 330 11.61 21.77 11.91
C THR A 330 12.46 20.50 11.98
N SER A 331 11.84 19.33 11.85
CA SER A 331 12.47 18.00 11.84
C SER A 331 11.59 17.03 11.06
N HIS A 332 12.15 16.22 10.15
CA HIS A 332 11.40 15.22 9.41
C HIS A 332 10.83 14.15 10.36
N PRO A 333 9.53 13.84 10.33
CA PRO A 333 8.96 12.87 11.26
C PRO A 333 9.30 11.41 10.93
N SER A 334 9.27 11.00 9.66
CA SER A 334 9.68 9.64 9.24
C SER A 334 11.20 9.39 9.20
N PHE A 335 12.03 10.43 9.38
CA PHE A 335 13.50 10.30 9.49
C PHE A 335 14.06 10.61 10.87
N SER A 336 13.24 10.57 11.92
CA SER A 336 13.77 10.23 13.24
C SER A 336 13.39 8.80 13.57
N PRO A 337 14.22 7.80 13.17
CA PRO A 337 14.14 6.46 13.75
C PRO A 337 14.06 6.51 15.28
N GLN A 338 14.63 7.55 15.91
CA GLN A 338 14.49 7.83 17.34
C GLN A 338 13.05 8.04 17.83
N ARG A 339 12.14 8.62 17.03
CA ARG A 339 10.72 8.79 17.39
C ARG A 339 9.87 7.57 17.07
N VAL A 340 10.20 6.84 15.99
CA VAL A 340 9.43 5.68 15.54
C VAL A 340 9.90 4.38 16.21
N LEU A 341 11.21 4.11 16.19
CA LEU A 341 11.81 2.93 16.78
C LEU A 341 12.03 3.15 18.27
N GLU A 342 11.16 2.52 19.07
CA GLU A 342 11.39 2.43 20.49
C GLU A 342 12.44 1.34 20.76
N MET A 343 13.71 1.74 20.89
CA MET A 343 14.85 0.83 21.08
C MET A 343 14.88 0.25 22.52
N SER A 344 13.87 -0.56 22.86
CA SER A 344 13.74 -1.18 24.19
C SER A 344 13.98 -2.69 24.14
N PRO A 345 14.66 -3.28 25.14
CA PRO A 345 14.85 -4.74 25.23
C PRO A 345 13.55 -5.54 25.22
N LYS A 346 12.44 -4.94 25.69
CA LYS A 346 11.11 -5.60 25.72
C LYS A 346 10.59 -5.99 24.33
N TRP A 347 11.08 -5.34 23.27
CA TRP A 347 10.67 -5.59 21.89
C TRP A 347 11.67 -6.44 21.12
N LYS A 348 12.78 -6.87 21.74
CA LYS A 348 13.77 -7.72 21.06
C LYS A 348 13.21 -9.11 20.81
N ALA A 349 13.54 -9.67 19.66
CA ALA A 349 13.30 -11.06 19.37
C ALA A 349 14.08 -11.93 20.34
N SER A 350 13.44 -13.01 20.79
CA SER A 350 14.17 -14.07 21.47
C SER A 350 15.08 -14.81 20.48
N PRO A 351 16.21 -15.37 20.96
CA PRO A 351 17.04 -16.28 20.17
C PRO A 351 16.21 -17.42 19.58
N LEU A 352 16.62 -17.91 18.42
CA LEU A 352 15.93 -19.03 17.78
C LEU A 352 16.00 -20.27 18.67
N PRO A 353 14.88 -20.98 18.90
CA PRO A 353 14.89 -22.22 19.64
C PRO A 353 15.62 -23.32 18.85
N SER A 354 16.34 -24.19 19.56
CA SER A 354 16.97 -25.39 18.99
C SER A 354 15.99 -26.55 18.76
N ARG A 355 14.77 -26.45 19.32
CA ARG A 355 13.68 -27.41 19.16
C ARG A 355 12.75 -27.01 18.02
N SER A 356 12.05 -27.99 17.47
CA SER A 356 10.95 -27.72 16.53
C SER A 356 9.86 -26.87 17.20
N ILE A 357 9.33 -25.93 16.42
CA ILE A 357 8.25 -25.02 16.81
C ILE A 357 6.97 -25.35 16.05
N LYS A 358 5.82 -24.94 16.60
CA LYS A 358 4.53 -25.19 15.95
C LYS A 358 4.34 -24.34 14.71
N LEU A 359 4.62 -23.03 14.79
CA LEU A 359 4.37 -22.08 13.70
C LEU A 359 5.53 -21.10 13.52
N PHE A 360 5.98 -20.96 12.28
CA PHE A 360 6.83 -19.84 11.86
C PHE A 360 5.98 -18.82 11.11
N ILE A 361 6.12 -17.52 11.41
CA ILE A 361 5.44 -16.44 10.70
C ILE A 361 6.49 -15.56 10.02
N GLY A 362 6.52 -15.60 8.69
CA GLY A 362 7.28 -14.67 7.87
C GLY A 362 6.43 -13.46 7.48
N ILE A 363 6.92 -12.26 7.79
CA ILE A 363 6.26 -11.00 7.47
C ILE A 363 6.99 -10.34 6.31
N LEU A 364 6.32 -10.10 5.20
CA LEU A 364 6.87 -9.27 4.12
C LEU A 364 6.87 -7.79 4.55
N SER A 365 8.00 -7.13 4.40
CA SER A 365 8.15 -5.71 4.71
C SER A 365 9.15 -5.03 3.76
N SER A 366 9.16 -3.70 3.79
CA SER A 366 10.07 -2.86 2.98
C SER A 366 10.97 -2.02 3.87
N THR A 367 12.11 -1.59 3.35
CA THR A 367 13.20 -0.97 4.13
C THR A 367 12.73 0.19 5.01
N ASN A 368 11.86 1.04 4.47
CA ASN A 368 11.33 2.24 5.11
C ASN A 368 10.11 2.02 6.03
N HIS A 369 9.56 0.80 6.11
CA HIS A 369 8.37 0.49 6.94
C HIS A 369 8.72 0.31 8.43
N PHE A 370 9.44 1.27 9.03
CA PHE A 370 9.87 1.21 10.42
C PHE A 370 8.67 1.25 11.40
N ALA A 371 7.64 2.03 11.07
CA ALA A 371 6.47 2.22 11.92
C ALA A 371 5.57 0.99 11.96
N GLU A 372 5.40 0.34 10.80
CA GLU A 372 4.67 -0.91 10.61
C GLU A 372 5.33 -2.03 11.42
N ARG A 373 6.64 -2.23 11.23
CA ARG A 373 7.39 -3.22 12.01
C ARG A 373 7.31 -2.94 13.51
N MET A 374 7.45 -1.68 13.92
CA MET A 374 7.35 -1.31 15.34
C MET A 374 5.93 -1.53 15.89
N ALA A 375 4.87 -1.25 15.12
CA ALA A 375 3.50 -1.51 15.53
C ALA A 375 3.25 -3.02 15.70
N VAL A 376 3.72 -3.84 14.76
CA VAL A 376 3.66 -5.30 14.86
C VAL A 376 4.39 -5.79 16.12
N ARG A 377 5.61 -5.30 16.39
CA ARG A 377 6.36 -5.59 17.63
C ARG A 377 5.61 -5.21 18.90
N LYS A 378 4.94 -4.06 18.92
CA LYS A 378 4.18 -3.55 20.09
C LYS A 378 2.85 -4.26 20.31
N THR A 379 2.36 -4.99 19.32
CA THR A 379 1.00 -5.54 19.30
C THR A 379 1.02 -7.07 19.33
N TRP A 380 0.60 -7.73 18.25
CA TRP A 380 0.36 -9.16 18.24
C TRP A 380 1.64 -10.01 18.36
N MET A 381 2.82 -9.44 18.10
CA MET A 381 4.10 -10.08 18.46
C MET A 381 4.28 -10.27 19.98
N GLN A 382 3.47 -9.62 20.81
CA GLN A 382 3.49 -9.73 22.26
C GLN A 382 2.59 -10.86 22.80
N SER A 383 1.98 -11.65 21.92
CA SER A 383 1.16 -12.81 22.29
C SER A 383 1.96 -13.86 23.07
N SER A 384 1.25 -14.61 23.91
CA SER A 384 1.84 -15.65 24.77
C SER A 384 2.55 -16.75 23.99
N ASP A 385 2.04 -17.13 22.82
CA ASP A 385 2.61 -18.20 21.98
C ASP A 385 3.97 -17.84 21.37
N ILE A 386 4.19 -16.54 21.11
CA ILE A 386 5.49 -16.03 20.66
C ILE A 386 6.45 -15.95 21.85
N LYS A 387 5.98 -15.46 23.00
CA LYS A 387 6.78 -15.38 24.23
C LYS A 387 7.19 -16.76 24.77
N SER A 388 6.39 -17.80 24.54
CA SER A 388 6.70 -19.19 24.90
C SER A 388 7.59 -19.92 23.89
N LEU A 389 8.02 -19.24 22.82
CA LEU A 389 8.81 -19.79 21.71
C LEU A 389 8.12 -20.96 20.99
N ASN A 390 6.80 -21.07 21.09
CA ASN A 390 6.02 -21.99 20.26
C ASN A 390 5.80 -21.42 18.84
N VAL A 391 5.85 -20.09 18.73
CA VAL A 391 5.75 -19.34 17.49
C VAL A 391 6.99 -18.45 17.33
N VAL A 392 7.59 -18.45 16.15
CA VAL A 392 8.70 -17.54 15.80
C VAL A 392 8.24 -16.61 14.68
N VAL A 393 8.54 -15.33 14.81
CA VAL A 393 8.18 -14.29 13.84
C VAL A 393 9.43 -13.59 13.32
N ARG A 394 9.53 -13.38 12.00
CA ARG A 394 10.63 -12.64 11.36
C ARG A 394 10.12 -11.77 10.21
N PHE A 395 10.68 -10.58 10.08
CA PHE A 395 10.46 -9.67 8.95
C PHE A 395 11.45 -9.99 7.82
N PHE A 396 10.97 -10.03 6.58
CA PHE A 396 11.75 -10.24 5.38
C PHE A 396 11.78 -8.95 4.58
N VAL A 397 12.95 -8.31 4.56
CA VAL A 397 13.13 -6.95 4.04
C VAL A 397 14.23 -6.96 2.98
N ALA A 398 14.00 -6.27 1.86
CA ALA A 398 15.00 -6.05 0.81
C ALA A 398 15.66 -4.67 0.99
N LEU A 399 16.62 -4.33 0.13
CA LEU A 399 17.33 -3.05 0.17
C LEU A 399 16.59 -1.97 -0.62
N ASN A 400 16.78 -0.73 -0.20
CA ASN A 400 16.27 0.46 -0.86
C ASN A 400 17.40 1.14 -1.68
N PRO A 401 17.09 1.91 -2.73
CA PRO A 401 18.11 2.69 -3.44
C PRO A 401 18.83 3.72 -2.55
N ARG A 402 18.20 4.18 -1.46
CA ARG A 402 18.77 5.16 -0.52
C ARG A 402 19.61 4.47 0.55
N LYS A 403 20.93 4.72 0.52
CA LYS A 403 21.91 4.14 1.46
C LYS A 403 21.65 4.49 2.93
N GLU A 404 21.13 5.69 3.21
CA GLU A 404 20.84 6.16 4.56
C GLU A 404 19.74 5.31 5.21
N VAL A 405 18.69 4.99 4.44
CA VAL A 405 17.58 4.15 4.90
C VAL A 405 18.07 2.73 5.19
N ASN A 406 18.93 2.18 4.31
CA ASN A 406 19.54 0.86 4.52
C ASN A 406 20.46 0.83 5.76
N ALA A 407 21.19 1.91 6.05
CA ALA A 407 22.02 2.02 7.25
C ALA A 407 21.18 1.97 8.54
N VAL A 408 20.03 2.66 8.55
CA VAL A 408 19.07 2.59 9.66
C VAL A 408 18.47 1.18 9.78
N LEU A 409 18.04 0.57 8.67
CA LEU A 409 17.52 -0.81 8.66
C LEU A 409 18.52 -1.79 9.26
N LYS A 410 19.82 -1.69 8.91
CA LYS A 410 20.86 -2.56 9.43
C LYS A 410 21.00 -2.43 10.95
N LYS A 411 20.86 -1.22 11.50
CA LYS A 411 20.86 -0.99 12.96
C LYS A 411 19.62 -1.56 13.63
N GLU A 412 18.45 -1.35 13.05
CA GLU A 412 17.21 -1.93 13.53
C GLU A 412 17.32 -3.47 13.58
N ALA A 413 17.77 -4.08 12.48
CA ALA A 413 17.98 -5.52 12.37
C ALA A 413 18.96 -6.05 13.43
N ALA A 414 20.08 -5.36 13.63
CA ALA A 414 21.08 -5.73 14.63
C ALA A 414 20.55 -5.59 16.06
N TYR A 415 19.68 -4.61 16.34
CA TYR A 415 19.15 -4.36 17.68
C TYR A 415 18.01 -5.32 18.06
N PHE A 416 17.00 -5.47 17.19
CA PHE A 416 15.81 -6.26 17.47
C PHE A 416 15.97 -7.75 17.15
N GLY A 417 16.86 -8.12 16.21
CA GLY A 417 17.13 -9.53 15.90
C GLY A 417 15.96 -10.27 15.22
N ASP A 418 14.95 -9.54 14.74
CA ASP A 418 13.77 -10.08 14.06
C ASP A 418 13.75 -9.85 12.54
N ILE A 419 14.81 -9.26 11.94
CA ILE A 419 14.84 -8.93 10.52
C ILE A 419 15.82 -9.85 9.78
N VAL A 420 15.33 -10.46 8.70
CA VAL A 420 16.12 -11.16 7.67
C VAL A 420 16.24 -10.22 6.48
N ILE A 421 17.46 -9.75 6.19
CA ILE A 421 17.69 -8.81 5.08
C ILE A 421 18.11 -9.58 3.83
N PHE A 422 17.36 -9.36 2.75
CA PHE A 422 17.65 -9.79 1.40
C PHE A 422 18.62 -8.81 0.73
N PRO A 423 19.80 -9.26 0.26
CA PRO A 423 20.77 -8.40 -0.43
C PRO A 423 20.34 -8.15 -1.89
N PHE A 424 19.11 -7.70 -2.07
CA PHE A 424 18.42 -7.49 -3.35
C PHE A 424 17.69 -6.15 -3.29
N MET A 425 17.60 -5.42 -4.40
CA MET A 425 16.91 -4.13 -4.48
C MET A 425 15.38 -4.30 -4.54
N ASP A 426 14.64 -3.77 -3.57
CA ASP A 426 13.21 -4.03 -3.41
C ASP A 426 12.37 -3.64 -4.65
N ARG A 427 11.68 -4.63 -5.21
CA ARG A 427 10.77 -4.51 -6.38
C ARG A 427 9.56 -5.40 -6.16
N TYR A 428 8.38 -4.92 -6.56
CA TYR A 428 7.12 -5.62 -6.31
C TYR A 428 7.09 -7.01 -6.97
N GLU A 429 7.56 -7.10 -8.21
CA GLU A 429 7.53 -8.35 -9.00
C GLU A 429 8.39 -9.45 -8.37
N LEU A 430 9.34 -9.07 -7.52
CA LEU A 430 10.32 -9.96 -6.90
C LEU A 430 9.96 -10.31 -5.45
N VAL A 431 8.77 -9.90 -4.99
CA VAL A 431 8.18 -10.34 -3.72
C VAL A 431 8.11 -11.87 -3.62
N VAL A 432 7.89 -12.57 -4.74
CA VAL A 432 7.91 -14.04 -4.81
C VAL A 432 9.21 -14.66 -4.26
N LEU A 433 10.35 -13.99 -4.41
CA LEU A 433 11.63 -14.45 -3.86
C LEU A 433 11.68 -14.34 -2.33
N LYS A 434 11.06 -13.30 -1.75
CA LYS A 434 10.90 -13.19 -0.28
C LYS A 434 10.00 -14.32 0.24
N THR A 435 8.97 -14.73 -0.49
CA THR A 435 8.09 -15.85 -0.11
C THR A 435 8.82 -17.19 -0.09
N ILE A 436 9.70 -17.46 -1.07
CA ILE A 436 10.56 -18.65 -1.06
C ILE A 436 11.48 -18.63 0.16
N ALA A 437 12.03 -17.47 0.50
CA ALA A 437 12.86 -17.30 1.67
C ALA A 437 12.14 -17.57 3.00
N ILE A 438 10.87 -17.19 3.09
CA ILE A 438 10.03 -17.49 4.25
C ILE A 438 9.89 -19.01 4.40
N CYS A 439 9.66 -19.72 3.29
CA CYS A 439 9.59 -21.19 3.30
C CYS A 439 10.94 -21.79 3.74
N GLU A 440 12.03 -21.31 3.16
CA GLU A 440 13.38 -21.77 3.46
C GLU A 440 13.74 -21.57 4.94
N PHE A 441 13.52 -20.37 5.47
CA PHE A 441 13.80 -20.06 6.87
C PHE A 441 12.95 -20.93 7.81
N GLY A 442 11.66 -21.09 7.51
CA GLY A 442 10.75 -21.93 8.27
C GLY A 442 11.20 -23.39 8.35
N VAL A 443 11.74 -23.91 7.25
CA VAL A 443 12.21 -25.30 7.15
C VAL A 443 13.59 -25.49 7.75
N GLN A 444 14.57 -24.69 7.32
CA GLN A 444 15.99 -24.91 7.59
C GLN A 444 16.45 -24.27 8.91
N ASN A 445 15.94 -23.08 9.26
CA ASN A 445 16.44 -22.32 10.41
C ASN A 445 15.66 -22.58 11.70
N VAL A 446 14.36 -22.87 11.60
CA VAL A 446 13.49 -23.07 12.79
C VAL A 446 12.73 -24.39 12.82
N SER A 447 12.80 -25.20 11.75
CA SER A 447 12.15 -26.51 11.66
C SER A 447 10.69 -26.48 12.13
N ALA A 448 9.92 -25.54 11.60
CA ALA A 448 8.53 -25.31 11.98
C ALA A 448 7.59 -26.37 11.38
N ALA A 449 6.56 -26.76 12.13
CA ALA A 449 5.50 -27.67 11.64
C ALA A 449 4.58 -26.97 10.61
N TYR A 450 4.34 -25.68 10.79
CA TYR A 450 3.57 -24.83 9.87
C TYR A 450 4.30 -23.52 9.62
N ILE A 451 4.12 -22.97 8.42
CA ILE A 451 4.67 -21.69 7.99
C ILE A 451 3.51 -20.80 7.60
N MET A 452 3.44 -19.62 8.18
CA MET A 452 2.51 -18.56 7.80
C MET A 452 3.28 -17.44 7.10
N LYS A 453 2.74 -16.96 5.99
CA LYS A 453 3.12 -15.68 5.38
C LYS A 453 2.06 -14.65 5.73
N CYS A 454 2.48 -13.42 6.01
CA CYS A 454 1.61 -12.24 6.05
C CYS A 454 2.38 -10.97 5.69
N ASP A 455 1.69 -9.84 5.62
CA ASP A 455 2.26 -8.53 5.31
C ASP A 455 2.38 -7.67 6.58
N ASP A 456 3.23 -6.64 6.53
CA ASP A 456 3.49 -5.75 7.66
C ASP A 456 2.34 -4.77 7.99
N ASP A 457 1.30 -4.76 7.16
CA ASP A 457 0.00 -4.12 7.37
C ASP A 457 -1.12 -5.14 7.70
N THR A 458 -0.77 -6.37 8.11
CA THR A 458 -1.71 -7.39 8.60
C THR A 458 -1.63 -7.54 10.12
N PHE A 459 -2.76 -7.42 10.80
CA PHE A 459 -2.91 -7.78 12.22
C PHE A 459 -3.31 -9.25 12.35
N VAL A 460 -2.57 -10.04 13.13
CA VAL A 460 -2.78 -11.49 13.28
C VAL A 460 -3.24 -11.85 14.69
N ARG A 461 -4.34 -12.59 14.82
CA ARG A 461 -4.74 -13.24 16.08
C ARG A 461 -4.08 -14.62 16.18
N VAL A 462 -2.83 -14.63 16.65
CA VAL A 462 -1.96 -15.81 16.70
C VAL A 462 -2.62 -17.02 17.38
N ASP A 463 -3.26 -16.81 18.53
CA ASP A 463 -3.98 -17.85 19.28
C ASP A 463 -5.09 -18.51 18.44
N THR A 464 -5.77 -17.70 17.63
CA THR A 464 -6.91 -18.11 16.83
C THR A 464 -6.44 -18.89 15.61
N VAL A 465 -5.36 -18.44 14.96
CA VAL A 465 -4.72 -19.17 13.86
C VAL A 465 -4.22 -20.54 14.35
N LEU A 466 -3.57 -20.61 15.51
CA LEU A 466 -3.13 -21.89 16.09
C LEU A 466 -4.30 -22.84 16.37
N LYS A 467 -5.41 -22.34 16.95
CA LYS A 467 -6.63 -23.15 17.14
C LYS A 467 -7.18 -23.71 15.84
N GLN A 468 -7.13 -22.94 14.74
CA GLN A 468 -7.56 -23.45 13.44
C GLN A 468 -6.62 -24.53 12.90
N ILE A 469 -5.31 -24.37 13.10
CA ILE A 469 -4.31 -25.39 12.73
C ILE A 469 -4.55 -26.68 13.53
N ASP A 470 -4.80 -26.59 14.83
CA ASP A 470 -5.02 -27.74 15.71
C ASP A 470 -6.32 -28.49 15.43
N GLY A 471 -7.31 -27.82 14.82
CA GLY A 471 -8.53 -28.46 14.32
C GLY A 471 -8.31 -29.34 13.08
N ILE A 472 -7.13 -29.30 12.47
CA ILE A 472 -6.76 -30.10 11.30
C ILE A 472 -5.95 -31.31 11.75
N SER A 473 -6.22 -32.47 11.13
CA SER A 473 -5.43 -33.68 11.39
C SER A 473 -3.94 -33.44 11.05
N PRO A 474 -3.00 -33.74 11.96
CA PRO A 474 -1.56 -33.53 11.71
C PRO A 474 -0.99 -34.43 10.61
N LYS A 475 -1.75 -35.43 10.14
CA LYS A 475 -1.37 -36.32 9.04
C LYS A 475 -1.63 -35.72 7.65
N LYS A 476 -2.30 -34.57 7.57
CA LYS A 476 -2.67 -33.95 6.30
C LYS A 476 -1.80 -32.74 6.02
N SER A 477 -1.33 -32.62 4.79
CA SER A 477 -0.73 -31.38 4.29
C SER A 477 -1.80 -30.30 4.23
N LEU A 478 -1.48 -29.10 4.70
CA LEU A 478 -2.46 -28.01 4.92
C LEU A 478 -2.11 -26.82 4.06
N TYR A 479 -3.10 -26.28 3.36
CA TYR A 479 -3.07 -24.92 2.81
C TYR A 479 -4.31 -24.16 3.26
N MET A 480 -4.11 -23.16 4.12
CA MET A 480 -5.19 -22.44 4.80
C MET A 480 -5.10 -20.94 4.53
N GLY A 481 -6.24 -20.31 4.24
CA GLY A 481 -6.33 -18.87 4.04
C GLY A 481 -7.69 -18.45 3.46
N ASN A 482 -7.79 -17.22 2.96
CA ASN A 482 -8.93 -16.81 2.16
C ASN A 482 -8.67 -17.21 0.70
N LEU A 483 -9.13 -18.40 0.31
CA LEU A 483 -8.90 -18.97 -1.03
C LEU A 483 -9.75 -18.32 -2.12
N ASN A 484 -9.12 -17.89 -3.19
CA ASN A 484 -9.73 -17.59 -4.47
C ASN A 484 -9.85 -18.87 -5.30
N LEU A 485 -11.05 -19.14 -5.82
CA LEU A 485 -11.33 -20.26 -6.69
C LEU A 485 -11.77 -19.74 -8.05
N LEU A 486 -11.25 -20.33 -9.13
CA LEU A 486 -11.61 -19.97 -10.52
C LEU A 486 -11.40 -18.48 -10.84
N HIS A 487 -10.45 -17.82 -10.16
CA HIS A 487 -10.15 -16.42 -10.39
C HIS A 487 -9.47 -16.26 -11.76
N ARG A 488 -9.95 -15.30 -12.56
CA ARG A 488 -9.42 -15.03 -13.89
C ARG A 488 -8.38 -13.92 -13.85
N PRO A 489 -7.26 -14.06 -14.57
CA PRO A 489 -6.28 -12.99 -14.73
C PRO A 489 -6.96 -11.68 -15.15
N LEU A 490 -6.72 -10.60 -14.41
CA LEU A 490 -7.12 -9.28 -14.88
C LEU A 490 -6.27 -8.94 -16.10
N ARG A 491 -6.90 -8.53 -17.19
CA ARG A 491 -6.18 -8.13 -18.42
C ARG A 491 -5.89 -6.63 -18.49
N ASN A 492 -6.42 -5.85 -17.55
CA ASN A 492 -6.25 -4.40 -17.43
C ASN A 492 -6.12 -4.00 -15.95
N GLY A 493 -5.51 -2.83 -15.68
CA GLY A 493 -5.32 -2.29 -14.33
C GLY A 493 -3.97 -2.67 -13.72
N LYS A 494 -3.77 -2.37 -12.42
CA LYS A 494 -2.49 -2.58 -11.71
C LYS A 494 -1.99 -4.02 -11.83
N TRP A 495 -2.89 -4.98 -11.65
CA TRP A 495 -2.59 -6.41 -11.65
C TRP A 495 -2.83 -7.02 -13.03
N ALA A 496 -2.67 -6.24 -14.10
CA ALA A 496 -2.84 -6.74 -15.45
C ALA A 496 -1.80 -7.83 -15.75
N VAL A 497 -2.27 -8.91 -16.34
CA VAL A 497 -1.46 -10.04 -16.78
C VAL A 497 -1.76 -10.30 -18.24
N THR A 498 -0.74 -10.24 -19.08
CA THR A 498 -0.91 -10.44 -20.52
C THR A 498 -1.15 -11.93 -20.84
N TYR A 499 -1.60 -12.23 -22.05
CA TYR A 499 -1.79 -13.62 -22.47
C TYR A 499 -0.45 -14.35 -22.66
N GLU A 500 0.63 -13.61 -22.92
CA GLU A 500 1.99 -14.14 -22.95
C GLU A 500 2.47 -14.53 -21.55
N GLU A 501 2.14 -13.74 -20.52
CA GLU A 501 2.48 -14.05 -19.12
C GLU A 501 1.64 -15.20 -18.56
N TRP A 502 0.36 -15.26 -18.91
CA TRP A 502 -0.57 -16.29 -18.45
C TRP A 502 -1.62 -16.63 -19.53
N PRO A 503 -1.38 -17.69 -20.31
CA PRO A 503 -2.26 -18.08 -21.42
C PRO A 503 -3.57 -18.71 -20.95
N GLU A 504 -3.60 -19.31 -19.76
CA GLU A 504 -4.80 -19.99 -19.24
C GLU A 504 -5.89 -18.99 -18.81
N GLU A 505 -7.15 -19.42 -18.82
CA GLU A 505 -8.28 -18.54 -18.48
C GLU A 505 -8.44 -18.30 -16.97
N VAL A 506 -7.88 -19.19 -16.15
CA VAL A 506 -8.04 -19.19 -14.69
C VAL A 506 -6.72 -19.49 -14.00
N TYR A 507 -6.53 -18.90 -12.83
CA TYR A 507 -5.48 -19.29 -11.89
C TYR A 507 -5.84 -20.58 -11.14
N PRO A 508 -4.84 -21.35 -10.67
CA PRO A 508 -5.08 -22.41 -9.72
C PRO A 508 -5.62 -21.86 -8.39
N PRO A 509 -6.26 -22.68 -7.54
CA PRO A 509 -6.69 -22.24 -6.21
C PRO A 509 -5.54 -21.64 -5.40
N TYR A 510 -5.71 -20.40 -4.93
CA TYR A 510 -4.69 -19.68 -4.17
C TYR A 510 -5.29 -18.87 -3.03
N ALA A 511 -4.57 -18.77 -1.90
CA ALA A 511 -4.96 -17.91 -0.79
C ALA A 511 -4.55 -16.47 -1.06
N ASN A 512 -5.40 -15.50 -0.71
CA ASN A 512 -5.08 -14.08 -0.84
C ASN A 512 -3.78 -13.71 -0.08
N GLY A 513 -2.98 -12.82 -0.68
CA GLY A 513 -1.69 -12.35 -0.15
C GLY A 513 -1.65 -11.90 1.33
N PRO A 514 -2.66 -11.23 1.91
CA PRO A 514 -2.55 -10.66 3.26
C PRO A 514 -2.22 -11.65 4.37
N GLY A 515 -2.57 -12.93 4.20
CA GLY A 515 -2.04 -13.98 5.04
C GLY A 515 -2.59 -15.37 4.75
N TYR A 516 -1.70 -16.37 4.79
CA TYR A 516 -2.02 -17.78 4.61
C TYR A 516 -1.02 -18.68 5.35
N VAL A 517 -1.42 -19.93 5.60
CA VAL A 517 -0.62 -20.94 6.29
C VAL A 517 -0.44 -22.16 5.39
N ILE A 518 0.79 -22.66 5.31
CA ILE A 518 1.15 -23.94 4.70
C ILE A 518 1.79 -24.88 5.72
N SER A 519 1.65 -26.19 5.53
CA SER A 519 2.39 -27.19 6.31
C SER A 519 3.86 -27.31 5.88
N SER A 520 4.70 -27.83 6.77
CA SER A 520 6.15 -27.95 6.57
C SER A 520 6.56 -28.79 5.36
N ASP A 521 5.78 -29.81 5.01
CA ASP A 521 6.00 -30.66 3.83
C ASP A 521 5.83 -29.90 2.50
N ILE A 522 4.80 -29.07 2.39
CA ILE A 522 4.60 -28.15 1.26
C ILE A 522 5.78 -27.18 1.17
N ALA A 523 6.20 -26.58 2.30
CA ALA A 523 7.34 -25.67 2.32
C ALA A 523 8.65 -26.37 1.91
N LYS A 524 8.90 -27.61 2.37
CA LYS A 524 10.04 -28.42 1.96
C LYS A 524 10.03 -28.73 0.47
N PHE A 525 8.86 -29.06 -0.07
CA PHE A 525 8.71 -29.27 -1.51
C PHE A 525 9.07 -28.00 -2.29
N ILE A 526 8.55 -26.84 -1.91
CA ILE A 526 8.86 -25.55 -2.56
C ILE A 526 10.37 -25.29 -2.53
N VAL A 527 11.02 -25.44 -1.38
CA VAL A 527 12.46 -25.22 -1.21
C VAL A 527 13.27 -26.19 -2.09
N SER A 528 12.90 -27.46 -2.12
CA SER A 528 13.56 -28.48 -2.95
C SER A 528 13.41 -28.19 -4.44
N GLN A 529 12.18 -27.90 -4.89
CA GLN A 529 11.90 -27.61 -6.29
C GLN A 529 12.55 -26.31 -6.76
N HIS A 530 12.67 -25.32 -5.88
CA HIS A 530 13.41 -24.10 -6.16
C HIS A 530 14.90 -24.37 -6.33
N ALA A 531 15.50 -25.15 -5.42
CA ALA A 531 16.91 -25.55 -5.50
C ALA A 531 17.22 -26.31 -6.81
N ASP A 532 16.27 -27.13 -7.27
CA ASP A 532 16.34 -27.89 -8.52
C ASP A 532 15.89 -27.09 -9.77
N ARG A 533 15.51 -25.81 -9.62
CA ARG A 533 15.02 -24.93 -10.71
C ARG A 533 13.78 -25.45 -11.43
N LYS A 534 12.98 -26.26 -10.76
CA LYS A 534 11.73 -26.82 -11.28
C LYS A 534 10.50 -25.99 -10.91
N LEU A 535 10.69 -24.97 -10.08
CA LEU A 535 9.63 -24.11 -9.59
C LEU A 535 9.33 -23.00 -10.60
N ARG A 536 8.12 -22.98 -11.19
CA ARG A 536 7.67 -21.87 -12.04
C ARG A 536 7.42 -20.65 -11.16
N LEU A 537 8.10 -19.54 -11.45
CA LEU A 537 7.92 -18.26 -10.74
C LEU A 537 6.94 -17.37 -11.50
N PHE A 538 6.14 -16.61 -10.74
CA PHE A 538 5.22 -15.62 -11.28
C PHE A 538 5.20 -14.37 -10.41
N LYS A 539 4.97 -13.20 -11.01
CA LYS A 539 5.11 -11.89 -10.34
C LYS A 539 4.15 -11.68 -9.15
N MET A 540 3.01 -12.39 -9.13
CA MET A 540 2.09 -12.40 -7.98
C MET A 540 2.46 -13.57 -7.08
N GLU A 541 2.86 -13.28 -5.84
CA GLU A 541 3.42 -14.28 -4.93
C GLU A 541 2.36 -15.24 -4.42
N ASP A 542 1.14 -14.75 -4.22
CA ASP A 542 0.00 -15.51 -3.76
C ASP A 542 -0.48 -16.51 -4.81
N VAL A 543 -0.57 -16.09 -6.07
CA VAL A 543 -0.81 -16.98 -7.22
C VAL A 543 0.32 -18.00 -7.35
N SER A 544 1.59 -17.57 -7.20
CA SER A 544 2.74 -18.49 -7.24
C SER A 544 2.64 -19.58 -6.16
N MET A 545 2.27 -19.21 -4.93
CA MET A 545 2.02 -20.18 -3.86
C MET A 545 0.91 -21.17 -4.26
N GLY A 546 -0.19 -20.69 -4.85
CA GLY A 546 -1.25 -21.56 -5.37
C GLY A 546 -0.77 -22.57 -6.41
N MET A 547 0.06 -22.13 -7.36
CA MET A 547 0.67 -23.01 -8.37
C MET A 547 1.55 -24.09 -7.74
N TRP A 548 2.38 -23.72 -6.75
CA TRP A 548 3.28 -24.67 -6.12
C TRP A 548 2.53 -25.68 -5.25
N VAL A 549 1.47 -25.25 -4.56
CA VAL A 549 0.61 -26.14 -3.79
C VAL A 549 -0.16 -27.08 -4.72
N GLU A 550 -0.66 -26.59 -5.86
CA GLU A 550 -1.31 -27.44 -6.86
C GLU A 550 -0.36 -28.50 -7.41
N GLN A 551 0.89 -28.12 -7.71
CA GLN A 551 1.93 -29.06 -8.13
C GLN A 551 2.22 -30.11 -7.04
N PHE A 552 2.32 -29.70 -5.77
CA PHE A 552 2.48 -30.64 -4.66
C PHE A 552 1.27 -31.56 -4.50
N ASN A 553 0.06 -31.05 -4.70
CA ASN A 553 -1.19 -31.79 -4.55
C ASN A 553 -1.32 -32.97 -5.53
N GLN A 554 -0.60 -32.93 -6.66
CA GLN A 554 -0.50 -34.07 -7.59
C GLN A 554 0.29 -35.26 -7.00
N THR A 555 1.13 -35.01 -6.00
CA THR A 555 1.95 -36.03 -5.33
C THR A 555 1.38 -36.46 -3.99
N MET A 556 0.84 -35.52 -3.20
CA MET A 556 0.28 -35.77 -1.88
C MET A 556 -0.95 -34.87 -1.66
N ALA A 557 -2.07 -35.47 -1.26
CA ALA A 557 -3.33 -34.75 -1.12
C ALA A 557 -3.25 -33.62 -0.09
N VAL A 558 -3.55 -32.40 -0.54
CA VAL A 558 -3.59 -31.18 0.28
C VAL A 558 -4.99 -30.92 0.80
N GLN A 559 -5.09 -30.64 2.10
CA GLN A 559 -6.29 -30.09 2.69
C GLN A 559 -6.31 -28.56 2.51
N TYR A 560 -7.14 -28.11 1.59
CA TYR A 560 -7.48 -26.70 1.41
C TYR A 560 -8.48 -26.26 2.48
N SER A 561 -8.14 -25.23 3.26
CA SER A 561 -8.99 -24.68 4.31
C SER A 561 -9.30 -23.20 4.03
N HIS A 562 -10.49 -22.95 3.47
CA HIS A 562 -10.96 -21.61 3.13
C HIS A 562 -11.66 -20.94 4.31
N SER A 563 -11.31 -19.68 4.60
CA SER A 563 -12.07 -18.84 5.53
C SER A 563 -11.98 -17.36 5.20
N TRP A 564 -13.13 -16.69 5.07
CA TRP A 564 -13.25 -15.23 4.96
C TRP A 564 -12.72 -14.47 6.19
N LYS A 565 -12.49 -15.17 7.31
CA LYS A 565 -11.89 -14.59 8.51
C LYS A 565 -10.40 -14.27 8.35
N PHE A 566 -9.74 -14.82 7.31
CA PHE A 566 -8.53 -14.20 6.77
C PHE A 566 -8.94 -12.97 5.96
N CYS A 567 -9.21 -11.87 6.67
CA CYS A 567 -9.85 -10.70 6.10
C CYS A 567 -8.89 -10.00 5.13
N GLN A 568 -9.31 -9.86 3.87
CA GLN A 568 -8.49 -9.26 2.82
C GLN A 568 -8.52 -7.72 2.87
N TYR A 569 -9.57 -7.11 3.41
CA TYR A 569 -9.75 -5.65 3.47
C TYR A 569 -10.47 -5.22 4.74
N GLY A 570 -9.94 -4.20 5.42
CA GLY A 570 -10.40 -3.76 6.74
C GLY A 570 -10.31 -4.86 7.81
N CYS A 571 -11.43 -5.07 8.49
CA CYS A 571 -11.56 -5.99 9.61
C CYS A 571 -13.00 -6.52 9.65
N LEU A 572 -13.17 -7.77 10.06
CA LEU A 572 -14.47 -8.44 10.24
C LEU A 572 -14.64 -8.88 11.69
N VAL A 573 -15.87 -9.13 12.13
CA VAL A 573 -16.11 -9.72 13.46
C VAL A 573 -15.48 -11.11 13.52
N ASP A 574 -14.79 -11.42 14.62
CA ASP A 574 -14.07 -12.69 14.84
C ASP A 574 -13.05 -13.04 13.76
N TYR A 575 -12.44 -12.03 13.15
CA TYR A 575 -11.35 -12.19 12.19
C TYR A 575 -10.20 -13.05 12.76
N TYR A 576 -9.48 -13.75 11.87
CA TYR A 576 -8.22 -14.44 12.16
C TYR A 576 -7.05 -13.50 11.84
N THR A 577 -7.16 -12.82 10.69
CA THR A 577 -6.30 -11.72 10.28
C THR A 577 -7.15 -10.52 9.83
N ALA A 578 -6.63 -9.31 10.02
CA ALA A 578 -7.23 -8.08 9.54
C ALA A 578 -6.19 -7.30 8.73
N HIS A 579 -6.56 -6.83 7.55
CA HIS A 579 -5.69 -6.16 6.58
C HIS A 579 -6.54 -5.22 5.76
N TYR A 580 -6.17 -4.03 5.32
CA TYR A 580 -4.96 -3.25 5.57
C TYR A 580 -5.07 -2.51 6.91
N GLN A 581 -4.08 -2.67 7.81
CA GLN A 581 -4.05 -2.04 9.13
C GLN A 581 -2.83 -1.14 9.27
N SER A 582 -3.07 0.16 9.38
CA SER A 582 -2.02 1.14 9.75
C SER A 582 -1.44 0.85 11.14
N PRO A 583 -0.23 1.35 11.45
CA PRO A 583 0.38 1.24 12.78
C PRO A 583 -0.58 1.59 13.93
N ARG A 584 -1.35 2.67 13.80
CA ARG A 584 -2.33 3.10 14.82
C ARG A 584 -3.51 2.13 14.95
N GLN A 585 -3.99 1.58 13.84
CA GLN A 585 -5.05 0.57 13.86
C GLN A 585 -4.59 -0.72 14.51
N MET A 586 -3.35 -1.16 14.25
CA MET A 586 -2.79 -2.33 14.94
C MET A 586 -2.80 -2.16 16.45
N ILE A 587 -2.39 -0.99 16.94
CA ILE A 587 -2.40 -0.67 18.38
C ILE A 587 -3.82 -0.66 18.93
N CYS A 588 -4.78 -0.08 18.21
CA CYS A 588 -6.18 -0.08 18.60
C CYS A 588 -6.77 -1.51 18.66
N LEU A 589 -6.52 -2.34 17.64
CA LEU A 589 -6.95 -3.73 17.59
C LEU A 589 -6.37 -4.53 18.76
N TRP A 590 -5.09 -4.29 19.07
CA TRP A 590 -4.41 -4.93 20.20
C TRP A 590 -5.00 -4.53 21.55
N ASP A 591 -5.25 -3.24 21.79
CA ASP A 591 -5.88 -2.77 23.02
C ASP A 591 -7.26 -3.41 23.21
N LYS A 592 -8.10 -3.44 22.17
CA LYS A 592 -9.40 -4.10 22.23
C LYS A 592 -9.28 -5.60 22.50
N LEU A 593 -8.36 -6.28 21.81
CA LEU A 593 -8.11 -7.71 21.99
C LEU A 593 -7.62 -8.03 23.41
N SER A 594 -6.75 -7.19 23.97
CA SER A 594 -6.24 -7.33 25.34
C SER A 594 -7.34 -7.20 26.40
N ARG A 595 -8.44 -6.50 26.10
CA ARG A 595 -9.66 -6.40 26.91
C ARG A 595 -10.67 -7.53 26.62
N GLY A 596 -10.26 -8.54 25.86
CA GLY A 596 -11.10 -9.69 25.48
C GLY A 596 -12.09 -9.41 24.34
N LYS A 597 -11.99 -8.29 23.63
CA LYS A 597 -12.90 -7.91 22.54
C LYS A 597 -12.19 -7.91 21.19
N ALA A 598 -12.49 -8.89 20.33
CA ALA A 598 -12.00 -8.94 18.95
C ALA A 598 -12.82 -8.04 18.00
N HIS A 599 -12.99 -6.77 18.39
CA HIS A 599 -13.78 -5.81 17.62
C HIS A 599 -12.89 -4.96 16.70
N CYS A 600 -13.42 -4.69 15.52
CA CYS A 600 -12.77 -3.80 14.58
C CYS A 600 -12.65 -2.38 15.14
N CYS A 601 -11.60 -1.70 14.71
CA CYS A 601 -11.42 -0.28 14.95
C CYS A 601 -12.21 0.49 13.89
N ASN A 602 -13.47 0.80 14.22
CA ASN A 602 -14.23 1.80 13.46
C ASN A 602 -13.62 3.17 13.73
N PHE A 603 -13.47 3.99 12.70
CA PHE A 603 -13.38 5.43 12.87
C PHE A 603 -14.60 5.88 13.68
N ARG A 604 -14.35 6.44 14.86
CA ARG A 604 -15.16 7.58 15.28
C ARG A 604 -14.50 8.78 14.62
#